data_AF-A0AAW2V3E5-F1
#
_entry.id   AF-A0AAW2V3E5-F1
#
_cell.length_a   1.000
_cell.length_b   1.000
_cell.length_c   1.000
_cell.angle_alpha   90.00
_cell.angle_beta   90.00
_cell.angle_gamma   90.00
#
_symmetry.space_group_name_H-M   'P 1'
#
loop_
_entity.id
_entity.type
_entity.pdbx_description
1 polymer ?
#
loop_
_entity_poly.entity_id
_entity_poly.type
_entity_poly.pdbx_seq_one_letter_code
_entity_poly.pdbx_strand_id
1 'polypeptide(L)'
;MLFDVHCSESYTAKSMLDELERKYNTEEHRLEKYYVFKFTRYQMEEGKSAVEQTHEIINLGHALSDAEMKLLEKFLIMSLVDKFFKS
;
A
#
# COMPACT_ATOMS: atom_id res chain seq x y z
N MET A 1 7.52 9.59 -14.22
CA MET A 1 7.76 8.89 -12.94
C MET A 1 7.62 9.88 -11.78
N LEU A 2 7.17 9.42 -10.61
CA LEU A 2 7.18 10.20 -9.36
C LEU A 2 8.57 10.81 -9.06
N PHE A 3 9.61 10.16 -9.59
CA PHE A 3 11.03 10.49 -9.42
C PHE A 3 11.65 11.24 -10.62
N ASP A 4 10.87 11.68 -11.61
CA ASP A 4 11.39 12.54 -12.69
C ASP A 4 11.47 14.03 -12.28
N VAL A 5 11.17 14.35 -11.02
CA VAL A 5 11.47 15.67 -10.45
C VAL A 5 12.99 15.77 -10.41
N HIS A 6 13.53 16.75 -11.13
CA HIS A 6 14.96 17.06 -11.18
C HIS A 6 15.43 17.42 -9.76
N CYS A 7 15.89 16.41 -9.01
CA CYS A 7 16.33 16.56 -7.63
C CYS A 7 17.66 17.33 -7.63
N SER A 8 17.59 18.64 -7.43
CA SER A 8 18.77 19.40 -7.01
C SER A 8 19.28 18.88 -5.66
N GLU A 9 20.55 19.12 -5.32
CA GLU A 9 21.12 18.76 -4.01
C GLU A 9 20.35 19.36 -2.82
N SER A 10 19.54 20.40 -3.06
CA SER A 10 18.67 21.03 -2.06
C SER A 10 17.30 20.37 -1.90
N TYR A 11 16.94 19.39 -2.74
CA TYR A 11 15.66 18.71 -2.66
C TYR A 11 15.64 17.72 -1.50
N THR A 12 14.81 18.00 -0.50
CA THR A 12 14.74 17.20 0.73
C THR A 12 13.59 16.21 0.68
N ALA A 13 13.66 15.18 1.53
CA ALA A 13 12.54 14.25 1.74
C ALA A 13 11.25 14.97 2.17
N LYS A 14 11.37 16.08 2.91
CA LYS A 14 10.22 16.92 3.27
C LYS A 14 9.60 17.59 2.05
N SER A 15 10.42 18.19 1.19
CA SER A 15 9.96 18.80 -0.07
C SER A 15 9.23 17.78 -0.95
N MET A 16 9.74 16.55 -1.01
CA MET A 16 9.07 15.45 -1.70
C MET A 16 7.72 15.10 -1.07
N LEU A 17 7.67 14.95 0.25
CA LEU A 17 6.42 14.65 0.96
C LEU A 17 5.37 15.74 0.73
N ASP A 18 5.73 17.01 0.89
CA ASP A 18 4.82 18.16 0.71
C ASP A 18 4.21 18.17 -0.71
N GLU A 19 5.03 17.87 -1.73
CA GLU A 19 4.57 17.78 -3.12
C GLU A 19 3.64 16.59 -3.37
N LEU A 20 3.96 15.43 -2.81
CA LEU A 20 3.13 14.23 -2.91
C LEU A 20 1.80 14.41 -2.18
N GLU A 21 1.80 15.03 -1.00
CA GLU A 21 0.57 15.32 -0.27
C GLU A 21 -0.29 16.33 -1.04
N ARG A 22 0.29 17.41 -1.58
CA ARG A 22 -0.45 18.36 -2.42
C ARG A 22 -1.11 17.69 -3.62
N LYS A 23 -0.45 16.70 -4.23
CA LYS A 23 -0.91 16.06 -5.47
C LYS A 23 -1.84 14.86 -5.25
N TYR A 24 -1.63 14.11 -4.17
CA TYR A 24 -2.26 12.80 -3.95
C TYR A 24 -2.98 12.67 -2.59
N ASN A 25 -2.83 13.62 -1.67
CA ASN A 25 -3.59 13.65 -0.41
C ASN A 25 -4.82 14.57 -0.52
N THR A 26 -5.65 14.30 -1.51
CA THR A 26 -6.93 14.99 -1.76
C THR A 26 -8.09 14.08 -1.36
N GLU A 27 -9.29 14.65 -1.19
CA GLU A 27 -10.49 13.84 -0.89
C GLU A 27 -10.82 12.84 -2.02
N GLU A 28 -10.44 13.16 -3.26
CA GLU A 28 -10.60 12.29 -4.43
C GLU A 28 -9.84 10.96 -4.27
N HIS A 29 -8.67 10.98 -3.61
CA HIS A 29 -7.82 9.80 -3.43
C HIS A 29 -7.95 9.14 -2.05
N ARG A 30 -8.97 9.51 -1.28
CA ARG A 30 -9.13 9.09 0.12
C ARG A 30 -9.35 7.57 0.25
N LEU A 31 -10.06 6.97 -0.70
CA LEU A 31 -10.34 5.53 -0.70
C LEU A 31 -9.10 4.72 -1.04
N GLU A 32 -8.36 5.11 -2.07
CA GLU A 32 -7.08 4.52 -2.48
C GLU A 32 -6.09 4.58 -1.32
N LYS A 33 -5.94 5.76 -0.69
CA LYS A 33 -5.06 5.94 0.47
C LYS A 33 -5.47 5.04 1.64
N TYR A 34 -6.76 4.90 1.89
CA TYR A 34 -7.27 4.03 2.95
C TYR A 34 -6.91 2.56 2.68
N TYR A 35 -7.17 2.05 1.47
CA TYR A 35 -6.87 0.66 1.13
C TYR A 35 -5.38 0.37 1.06
N VAL A 36 -4.57 1.29 0.52
CA VAL A 36 -3.11 1.19 0.54
C VAL A 36 -2.61 1.13 1.98
N PHE A 37 -3.08 2.03 2.85
CA PHE A 37 -2.72 2.02 4.27
C PHE A 37 -3.09 0.70 4.96
N LYS A 38 -4.31 0.18 4.72
CA LYS A 38 -4.77 -1.08 5.30
C LYS A 38 -3.94 -2.27 4.80
N PHE A 39 -3.69 -2.35 3.49
CA PHE A 39 -2.89 -3.41 2.89
C PHE A 39 -1.44 -3.37 3.39
N THR A 40 -0.79 -2.21 3.39
CA THR A 40 0.60 -2.07 3.82
C THR A 40 0.76 -2.45 5.30
N ARG A 41 -0.19 -2.03 6.16
CA ARG A 41 -0.12 -2.30 7.61
C ARG A 41 -0.65 -3.65 8.06
N TYR A 42 -1.33 -4.39 7.18
CA TYR A 42 -1.77 -5.74 7.51
C TYR A 42 -0.57 -6.62 7.86
N GLN A 43 -0.68 -7.34 8.96
CA GLN A 43 0.26 -8.37 9.44
C GLN A 43 -0.56 -9.58 9.85
N MET A 44 -0.01 -10.77 9.66
CA MET A 44 -0.69 -11.96 10.16
C MET A 44 -0.55 -12.10 11.67
N GLU A 45 -1.59 -12.64 12.30
CA GLU A 45 -1.69 -12.88 13.72
C GLU A 45 -1.63 -14.40 13.98
N GLU A 46 -0.77 -14.82 14.91
CA GLU A 46 -0.57 -16.23 15.26
C GLU A 46 -1.86 -16.90 15.76
N GLY A 47 -2.69 -16.16 16.50
CA GLY A 47 -3.93 -16.66 17.09
C GLY A 47 -5.11 -16.77 16.13
N LYS A 48 -4.96 -16.39 14.86
CA LYS A 48 -6.06 -16.30 13.89
C LYS A 48 -5.91 -17.33 12.78
N SER A 49 -7.01 -17.88 12.27
CA SER A 49 -6.91 -18.95 11.29
C SER A 49 -6.29 -18.47 9.97
N ALA A 50 -5.46 -19.32 9.35
CA ALA A 50 -4.87 -19.01 8.04
C ALA A 50 -5.93 -18.73 6.96
N VAL A 51 -7.09 -19.36 7.05
CA VAL A 51 -8.21 -19.16 6.11
C VAL A 51 -8.82 -17.77 6.26
N GLU A 52 -9.15 -17.34 7.49
CA GLU A 52 -9.70 -15.99 7.73
C GLU A 52 -8.72 -14.92 7.25
N GLN A 53 -7.44 -15.08 7.57
CA GLN A 53 -6.40 -14.12 7.21
C GLN A 53 -6.14 -14.07 5.70
N THR A 54 -6.26 -15.21 5.02
CA THR A 54 -6.18 -15.27 3.54
C THR A 54 -7.35 -14.52 2.91
N HIS A 55 -8.58 -14.72 3.41
CA HIS A 55 -9.74 -13.98 2.93
C HIS A 55 -9.60 -12.47 3.15
N GLU A 56 -9.05 -12.04 4.29
CA GLU A 56 -8.83 -10.62 4.57
C GLU A 56 -7.88 -9.96 3.58
N ILE A 57 -6.74 -10.59 3.28
CA ILE A 57 -5.82 -10.05 2.27
C ILE A 57 -6.41 -10.08 0.87
N ILE A 58 -7.11 -11.15 0.47
CA ILE A 58 -7.76 -11.22 -0.84
C ILE A 58 -8.78 -10.08 -0.98
N ASN A 59 -9.58 -9.83 0.06
CA ASN A 59 -10.55 -8.74 0.07
C ASN A 59 -9.86 -7.36 -0.02
N LEU A 60 -8.72 -7.17 0.65
CA LEU A 60 -7.92 -5.95 0.49
C LEU A 60 -7.36 -5.82 -0.93
N GLY A 61 -6.92 -6.92 -1.54
CA GLY A 61 -6.48 -6.94 -2.94
C GLY A 61 -7.58 -6.57 -3.92
N HIS A 62 -8.80 -7.09 -3.73
CA HIS A 62 -9.97 -6.72 -4.54
C HIS A 62 -10.33 -5.24 -4.35
N ALA A 63 -10.38 -4.75 -3.10
CA ALA A 63 -10.67 -3.36 -2.81
C ALA A 63 -9.66 -2.39 -3.44
N LEU A 64 -8.37 -2.77 -3.46
CA LEU A 64 -7.34 -2.03 -4.21
C LEU A 64 -7.59 -2.06 -5.71
N SER A 65 -7.94 -3.21 -6.28
CA SER A 65 -8.27 -3.33 -7.71
C SER A 65 -9.48 -2.46 -8.10
N ASP A 66 -10.51 -2.41 -7.27
CA ASP A 66 -11.71 -1.59 -7.47
C ASP A 66 -11.40 -0.09 -7.38
N ALA A 67 -10.40 0.27 -6.56
CA ALA A 67 -9.87 1.62 -6.44
C ALA A 67 -8.80 1.93 -7.52
N GLU A 68 -8.80 1.19 -8.63
CA GLU A 68 -7.86 1.29 -9.76
C GLU A 68 -6.36 1.08 -9.40
N MET A 69 -6.08 0.57 -8.20
CA MET A 69 -4.75 0.26 -7.67
C MET A 69 -4.38 -1.21 -7.87
N LYS A 70 -4.48 -1.70 -9.11
CA LYS A 70 -4.23 -3.11 -9.43
C LYS A 70 -2.79 -3.53 -9.10
N LEU A 71 -2.66 -4.52 -8.23
CA LEU A 71 -1.41 -5.17 -7.91
C LEU A 71 -1.17 -6.36 -8.84
N LEU A 72 0.09 -6.59 -9.22
CA LEU A 72 0.48 -7.84 -9.86
C LEU A 72 0.24 -9.00 -8.88
N GLU A 73 -0.29 -10.12 -9.37
CA GLU A 73 -0.55 -11.31 -8.56
C GLU A 73 0.71 -11.77 -7.80
N LYS A 74 1.87 -11.77 -8.49
CA LYS A 74 3.16 -12.10 -7.86
C LYS A 74 3.51 -11.14 -6.71
N PHE A 75 3.17 -9.86 -6.81
CA PHE A 75 3.41 -8.90 -5.72
C PHE A 75 2.50 -9.16 -4.52
N LEU A 76 1.23 -9.50 -4.76
CA LEU A 76 0.28 -9.93 -3.71
C LEU A 76 0.80 -11.16 -2.96
N ILE A 77 1.26 -12.19 -3.70
CA ILE A 77 1.82 -13.42 -3.12
C ILE A 77 3.09 -13.12 -2.30
N MET A 78 4.02 -12.31 -2.84
CA MET A 78 5.24 -11.97 -2.10
C MET A 78 4.95 -11.11 -0.86
N SER A 79 3.95 -10.23 -0.93
CA SER A 79 3.50 -9.42 0.22
C SER A 79 2.88 -10.29 1.30
N LEU A 80 2.12 -11.32 0.94
CA LEU A 80 1.60 -12.30 1.89
C LEU A 80 2.74 -12.97 2.65
N VAL A 81 3.74 -13.48 1.93
CA VAL A 81 4.93 -14.12 2.49
C VAL A 81 5.67 -13.18 3.44
N ASP A 82 5.90 -11.91 3.08
CA ASP A 82 6.50 -10.90 3.97
C ASP A 82 5.68 -10.68 5.26
N LYS A 83 4.36 -10.71 5.16
CA LYS A 83 3.43 -10.52 6.28
C LYS A 83 3.32 -11.72 7.22
N PHE A 84 3.84 -12.88 6.82
CA PHE A 84 4.02 -14.06 7.68
C PHE A 84 5.31 -13.99 8.52
N PHE A 85 6.33 -13.24 8.10
CA PHE A 85 7.65 -13.28 8.72
C PHE A 85 7.78 -12.36 9.93
N LYS A 86 7.09 -12.72 11.02
CA LYS A 86 7.50 -12.37 12.39
C LYS A 86 7.19 -13.52 13.34
N SER A 87 8.13 -14.47 13.43
CA SER A 87 8.36 -15.28 14.62
C SER A 87 9.67 -14.83 15.27
#